data_AF-D1PAZ5-F1
#
_entry.id   AF-D1PAZ5-F1
#
_cell.length_a   1.000
_cell.length_b   1.000
_cell.length_c   1.000
_cell.angle_alpha   90.00
_cell.angle_beta   90.00
_cell.angle_gamma   90.00
#
_symmetry.space_group_name_H-M   'P 1'
#
loop_
_entity.id
_entity.type
_entity.pdbx_description
1 polymer ?
#
loop_
_entity_poly.entity_id
_entity_poly.type
_entity_poly.pdbx_seq_one_letter_code
_entity_poly.pdbx_strand_id
1 'polypeptide(L)'
;MQYTTVLDASDKSFESIIQNAMAFEDSKILAAIQSRDYEENDVYLFCTDLKISTARLEKEYLALKEFAKVFNKLYATNYNQCFNTALTLSRKLRSTISSTKKIFRKMCPVVRKNTAYTKEQNIKLSVFDHSFLTGLPYSEDMFGLENYPECVKDLCLSARNFFLKLTGIMLLCREIIQKERYIRTHPDLCNKIYQENYQEVAKKSHDTINAFKSLGTTLPIDAMSKRIHGPKSLQQAICDCFHVFNPSQFQLFVIFDTIEKGKKAGLTCEESILWPNNHDLAKQVRLVIEHFDELDIEGRYNKKLNKHHIKAKVIVMVMEWAGIIGSGKEAKFIKYFQNTYHGKYLVPAGNSGSNGSKNKFTEEEYAQFVEKIKPIINSKKEKAVAIPIHVTA
;
A
#
# COMPACT_ATOMS: atom_id res chain seq x y z
N MET A 1 4.55 -44.80 -23.02
CA MET A 1 4.08 -43.42 -22.82
C MET A 1 4.53 -42.92 -21.45
N GLN A 2 4.99 -41.66 -21.32
CA GLN A 2 5.38 -41.05 -20.04
C GLN A 2 4.42 -39.91 -19.71
N TYR A 3 3.80 -39.95 -18.53
CA TYR A 3 2.98 -38.83 -18.06
C TYR A 3 3.86 -37.70 -17.51
N THR A 4 3.61 -36.47 -17.95
CA THR A 4 4.20 -35.28 -17.36
C THR A 4 3.31 -34.74 -16.26
N THR A 5 3.94 -34.04 -15.32
CA THR A 5 3.23 -33.39 -14.22
C THR A 5 3.41 -31.86 -14.28
N VAL A 6 3.80 -31.34 -15.45
CA VAL A 6 4.01 -29.91 -15.65
C VAL A 6 2.65 -29.27 -15.87
N LEU A 7 2.35 -28.24 -15.07
CA LEU A 7 1.16 -27.42 -15.24
C LEU A 7 1.60 -26.03 -15.68
N ASP A 8 1.08 -25.57 -16.82
CA ASP A 8 1.26 -24.20 -17.26
C ASP A 8 0.64 -23.23 -16.22
N ALA A 9 1.32 -22.11 -15.96
CA ALA A 9 0.89 -21.09 -15.00
C ALA A 9 -0.10 -20.12 -15.66
N SER A 10 -1.13 -20.64 -16.32
CA SER A 10 -2.17 -19.84 -16.97
C SER A 10 -3.47 -19.84 -16.16
N ASP A 11 -4.23 -18.74 -16.21
CA ASP A 11 -5.57 -18.65 -15.60
C ASP A 11 -6.51 -19.75 -16.13
N LYS A 12 -6.35 -20.17 -17.40
CA LYS A 12 -7.14 -21.25 -18.01
C LYS A 12 -6.81 -22.62 -17.42
N SER A 13 -5.53 -22.92 -17.22
CA SER A 13 -5.10 -24.17 -16.58
C SER A 13 -5.60 -24.24 -15.14
N PHE A 14 -5.62 -23.11 -14.44
CA PHE A 14 -6.16 -23.03 -13.08
C PHE A 14 -7.68 -23.26 -13.05
N GLU A 15 -8.43 -22.62 -13.94
CA GLU A 15 -9.88 -22.81 -14.06
C GLU A 15 -10.24 -24.27 -14.38
N SER A 16 -9.50 -24.92 -15.27
CA SER A 16 -9.71 -26.33 -15.61
C SER A 16 -9.58 -27.25 -14.39
N ILE A 17 -8.58 -27.05 -13.53
CA ILE A 17 -8.43 -27.86 -12.31
C ILE A 17 -9.59 -27.61 -11.34
N ILE A 18 -10.04 -26.35 -11.19
CA ILE A 18 -11.19 -26.02 -10.35
C ILE A 18 -12.42 -26.78 -10.85
N GLN A 19 -12.73 -26.69 -12.13
CA GLN A 19 -13.91 -27.35 -12.71
C GLN A 19 -13.83 -28.87 -12.54
N ASN A 20 -12.67 -29.47 -12.79
CA ASN A 20 -12.46 -30.91 -12.62
C ASN A 20 -12.55 -31.36 -11.16
N ALA A 21 -12.06 -30.57 -10.21
CA ALA A 21 -12.19 -30.84 -8.79
C ALA A 21 -13.63 -30.66 -8.28
N MET A 22 -14.38 -29.70 -8.83
CA MET A 22 -15.79 -29.46 -8.52
C MET A 22 -16.69 -30.57 -9.07
N ALA A 23 -16.38 -31.08 -10.26
CA ALA A 23 -17.10 -32.20 -10.89
C ALA A 23 -16.63 -33.57 -10.39
N PHE A 24 -15.99 -33.65 -9.22
CA PHE A 24 -15.54 -34.92 -8.66
C PHE A 24 -16.73 -35.79 -8.27
N GLU A 25 -16.66 -37.08 -8.60
CA GLU A 25 -17.61 -38.11 -8.19
C GLU A 25 -16.87 -39.44 -7.96
N ASP A 26 -17.46 -40.31 -7.15
CA ASP A 26 -16.81 -41.54 -6.69
C ASP A 26 -16.53 -42.52 -7.83
N SER A 27 -17.39 -42.55 -8.85
CA SER A 27 -17.21 -43.37 -10.07
C SER A 27 -15.84 -43.17 -10.71
N LYS A 28 -15.25 -41.96 -10.61
CA LYS A 28 -13.90 -41.66 -11.12
C LYS A 28 -12.80 -42.38 -10.35
N ILE A 29 -12.98 -42.62 -9.05
CA ILE A 29 -12.05 -43.39 -8.22
C ILE A 29 -12.23 -44.88 -8.46
N LEU A 30 -13.47 -45.33 -8.55
CA LEU A 30 -13.78 -46.73 -8.82
C LEU A 30 -13.22 -47.15 -10.19
N ALA A 31 -13.35 -46.29 -11.21
CA ALA A 31 -12.72 -46.49 -12.51
C ALA A 31 -11.18 -46.55 -12.43
N ALA A 32 -10.57 -45.73 -11.56
CA ALA A 32 -9.12 -45.76 -11.34
C ALA A 32 -8.66 -47.04 -10.63
N ILE A 33 -9.40 -47.51 -9.62
CA ILE A 33 -9.16 -48.80 -8.94
C ILE A 33 -9.21 -49.93 -9.97
N GLN A 34 -10.30 -49.99 -10.74
CA GLN A 34 -10.53 -51.04 -11.72
C GLN A 34 -9.47 -51.02 -12.83
N SER A 35 -9.16 -49.84 -13.39
CA SER A 35 -8.18 -49.72 -14.47
C SER A 35 -6.75 -50.10 -14.05
N ARG A 36 -6.45 -50.03 -12.75
CA ARG A 36 -5.11 -50.29 -12.22
C ARG A 36 -4.98 -51.62 -11.49
N ASP A 37 -6.07 -52.37 -11.40
CA ASP A 37 -6.12 -53.64 -10.67
C ASP A 37 -5.61 -53.46 -9.22
N TYR A 38 -6.02 -52.38 -8.53
CA TYR A 38 -5.56 -52.11 -7.16
C TYR A 38 -6.04 -53.19 -6.18
N GLU A 39 -5.10 -53.72 -5.41
CA GLU A 39 -5.39 -54.59 -4.28
C GLU A 39 -5.78 -53.78 -3.04
N GLU A 40 -6.29 -54.46 -2.02
CA GLU A 40 -6.75 -53.82 -0.78
C GLU A 40 -5.65 -52.97 -0.12
N ASN A 41 -4.41 -53.47 -0.11
CA ASN A 41 -3.25 -52.73 0.41
C ASN A 41 -2.94 -51.46 -0.41
N ASP A 42 -3.11 -51.50 -1.74
CA ASP A 42 -2.91 -50.32 -2.58
C ASP A 42 -3.97 -49.25 -2.29
N VAL A 43 -5.22 -49.68 -2.06
CA VAL A 43 -6.34 -48.81 -1.67
C VAL A 43 -6.05 -48.14 -0.32
N TYR A 44 -5.57 -48.88 0.68
CA TYR A 44 -5.17 -48.32 1.97
C TYR A 44 -4.02 -47.30 1.87
N LEU A 45 -2.99 -47.61 1.07
CA LEU A 45 -1.88 -46.68 0.83
C LEU A 45 -2.36 -45.42 0.08
N PHE A 46 -3.26 -45.57 -0.88
CA PHE A 46 -3.84 -44.43 -1.59
C PHE A 46 -4.69 -43.56 -0.66
N CYS A 47 -5.50 -44.17 0.20
CA CYS A 47 -6.30 -43.47 1.21
C CYS A 47 -5.39 -42.67 2.17
N THR A 48 -4.30 -43.27 2.62
CA THR A 48 -3.30 -42.61 3.47
C THR A 48 -2.65 -41.41 2.77
N ASP A 49 -2.25 -41.56 1.51
CA ASP A 49 -1.67 -40.47 0.71
C ASP A 49 -2.65 -39.29 0.54
N LEU A 50 -3.94 -39.58 0.34
CA LEU A 50 -4.99 -38.56 0.30
C LEU A 50 -5.11 -37.84 1.63
N LYS A 51 -5.20 -38.56 2.76
CA LYS A 51 -5.30 -37.96 4.10
C LYS A 51 -4.12 -37.02 4.40
N ILE A 52 -2.89 -37.45 4.10
CA ILE A 52 -1.68 -36.61 4.25
C ILE A 52 -1.76 -35.36 3.37
N SER A 53 -2.20 -35.52 2.11
CA SER A 53 -2.31 -34.41 1.18
C SER A 53 -3.41 -33.42 1.58
N THR A 54 -4.53 -33.92 2.12
CA THR A 54 -5.62 -33.11 2.67
C THR A 54 -5.17 -32.30 3.88
N ALA A 55 -4.42 -32.88 4.81
CA ALA A 55 -3.88 -32.15 5.96
C ALA A 55 -2.93 -31.01 5.53
N ARG A 56 -2.11 -31.24 4.50
CA ARG A 56 -1.26 -30.19 3.91
C ARG A 56 -2.08 -29.08 3.26
N LEU A 57 -3.12 -29.46 2.50
CA LEU A 57 -4.07 -28.52 1.90
C LEU A 57 -4.74 -27.65 2.96
N GLU A 58 -5.15 -28.24 4.08
CA GLU A 58 -5.80 -27.52 5.16
C GLU A 58 -4.87 -26.49 5.82
N LYS A 59 -3.62 -26.85 6.09
CA LYS A 59 -2.62 -25.90 6.60
C LYS A 59 -2.42 -24.72 5.65
N GLU A 60 -2.29 -24.98 4.36
CA GLU A 60 -2.13 -23.93 3.34
C GLU A 60 -3.41 -23.10 3.19
N TYR A 61 -4.59 -23.71 3.28
CA TYR A 61 -5.87 -23.01 3.24
C TYR A 61 -6.00 -22.02 4.41
N LEU A 62 -5.63 -22.43 5.62
CA LEU A 62 -5.63 -21.54 6.78
C LEU A 62 -4.65 -20.37 6.61
N ALA A 63 -3.43 -20.65 6.14
CA ALA A 63 -2.44 -19.60 5.86
C ALA A 63 -2.93 -18.62 4.78
N LEU A 64 -3.57 -19.14 3.73
CA LEU A 64 -4.15 -18.34 2.66
C LEU A 64 -5.33 -17.50 3.16
N LYS A 65 -6.16 -18.03 4.06
CA LYS A 65 -7.28 -17.31 4.67
C LYS A 65 -6.80 -16.13 5.49
N GLU A 66 -5.74 -16.29 6.29
CA GLU A 66 -5.13 -15.15 7.01
C GLU A 66 -4.51 -14.13 6.04
N PHE A 67 -3.84 -14.60 5.00
CA PHE A 67 -3.32 -13.72 3.95
C PHE A 67 -4.43 -12.91 3.26
N ALA A 68 -5.55 -13.55 2.91
CA ALA A 68 -6.70 -12.94 2.23
C ALA A 68 -7.33 -11.79 3.03
N LYS A 69 -7.30 -11.86 4.37
CA LYS A 69 -7.86 -10.82 5.24
C LYS A 69 -7.12 -9.49 5.16
N VAL A 70 -5.83 -9.52 4.84
CA VAL A 70 -4.92 -8.38 4.94
C VAL A 70 -4.46 -7.91 3.56
N PHE A 71 -4.17 -8.83 2.65
CA PHE A 71 -3.50 -8.54 1.39
C PHE A 71 -4.12 -7.37 0.60
N ASN A 72 -5.41 -7.46 0.28
CA ASN A 72 -6.10 -6.42 -0.52
C ASN A 72 -6.41 -5.13 0.26
N LYS A 73 -6.04 -5.05 1.55
CA LYS A 73 -6.11 -3.83 2.36
C LYS A 73 -4.79 -3.07 2.40
N LEU A 74 -3.71 -3.68 1.92
CA LEU A 74 -2.39 -3.04 1.88
C LEU A 74 -2.17 -2.43 0.51
N TYR A 75 -1.63 -1.22 0.45
CA TYR A 75 -1.31 -0.59 -0.84
C TYR A 75 -0.02 -1.16 -1.46
N ALA A 76 0.97 -1.47 -0.60
CA ALA A 76 2.28 -1.98 -0.98
C ALA A 76 2.53 -3.35 -0.33
N THR A 77 3.07 -4.29 -1.08
CA THR A 77 3.23 -5.69 -0.63
C THR A 77 4.53 -6.28 -1.17
N ASN A 78 5.10 -7.30 -0.53
CA ASN A 78 6.30 -7.99 -1.06
C ASN A 78 6.02 -8.82 -2.33
N TYR A 79 4.80 -8.76 -2.86
CA TYR A 79 4.30 -9.56 -3.97
C TYR A 79 4.00 -8.64 -5.17
N ASN A 80 5.01 -7.86 -5.55
CA ASN A 80 4.91 -6.80 -6.55
C ASN A 80 4.40 -7.31 -7.90
N GLN A 81 3.41 -6.62 -8.50
CA GLN A 81 2.71 -6.92 -9.76
C GLN A 81 1.61 -7.98 -9.59
N CYS A 82 0.38 -7.66 -10.05
CA CYS A 82 -0.77 -8.58 -10.03
C CYS A 82 -0.46 -9.95 -10.65
N PHE A 83 0.36 -10.00 -11.70
CA PHE A 83 0.83 -11.25 -12.29
C PHE A 83 1.72 -12.06 -11.34
N ASN A 84 2.56 -11.42 -10.51
CA ASN A 84 3.35 -12.13 -9.51
C ASN A 84 2.53 -12.50 -8.28
N THR A 85 1.50 -11.75 -7.90
CA THR A 85 0.52 -12.17 -6.88
C THR A 85 -0.16 -13.46 -7.34
N ALA A 86 -0.71 -13.46 -8.55
CA ALA A 86 -1.30 -14.64 -9.16
C ALA A 86 -0.26 -15.76 -9.25
N LEU A 87 0.95 -15.51 -9.78
CA LEU A 87 2.04 -16.48 -9.87
C LEU A 87 2.49 -17.01 -8.51
N THR A 88 2.48 -16.20 -7.45
CA THR A 88 2.90 -16.60 -6.09
C THR A 88 1.82 -17.43 -5.42
N LEU A 89 0.56 -17.04 -5.57
CA LEU A 89 -0.59 -17.85 -5.18
C LEU A 89 -0.56 -19.18 -5.97
N SER A 90 -0.33 -19.13 -7.28
CA SER A 90 -0.14 -20.29 -8.14
C SER A 90 1.11 -21.11 -7.81
N ARG A 91 2.19 -20.53 -7.27
CA ARG A 91 3.41 -21.24 -6.83
C ARG A 91 3.21 -21.91 -5.48
N LYS A 92 2.54 -21.24 -4.53
CA LYS A 92 2.08 -21.84 -3.27
C LYS A 92 1.15 -23.01 -3.58
N LEU A 93 0.15 -22.76 -4.43
CA LEU A 93 -0.68 -23.80 -5.01
C LEU A 93 0.13 -24.84 -5.77
N ARG A 94 1.20 -24.53 -6.52
CA ARG A 94 2.03 -25.50 -7.25
C ARG A 94 2.77 -26.45 -6.30
N SER A 95 3.24 -25.96 -5.16
CA SER A 95 3.79 -26.79 -4.08
C SER A 95 2.73 -27.74 -3.54
N THR A 96 1.53 -27.22 -3.28
CA THR A 96 0.37 -28.00 -2.83
C THR A 96 -0.10 -29.03 -3.89
N ILE A 97 -0.19 -28.57 -5.15
CA ILE A 97 -0.50 -29.34 -6.36
C ILE A 97 0.60 -30.38 -6.61
N SER A 98 1.83 -30.20 -6.13
CA SER A 98 2.87 -31.22 -6.24
C SER A 98 2.46 -32.55 -5.57
N SER A 99 1.77 -32.46 -4.43
CA SER A 99 1.15 -33.62 -3.77
C SER A 99 -0.05 -34.13 -4.59
N THR A 100 -0.87 -33.21 -5.11
CA THR A 100 -1.99 -33.50 -6.02
C THR A 100 -1.54 -34.21 -7.31
N LYS A 101 -0.35 -33.95 -7.86
CA LYS A 101 0.19 -34.64 -9.04
C LYS A 101 0.31 -36.14 -8.83
N LYS A 102 0.70 -36.57 -7.61
CA LYS A 102 0.74 -37.99 -7.25
C LYS A 102 -0.66 -38.60 -7.23
N ILE A 103 -1.64 -37.87 -6.69
CA ILE A 103 -3.05 -38.27 -6.70
C ILE A 103 -3.58 -38.39 -8.13
N PHE A 104 -3.41 -37.36 -8.97
CA PHE A 104 -3.84 -37.38 -10.38
C PHE A 104 -3.17 -38.53 -11.16
N ARG A 105 -1.89 -38.79 -10.90
CA ARG A 105 -1.18 -39.93 -11.51
C ARG A 105 -1.77 -41.28 -11.09
N LYS A 106 -2.18 -41.44 -9.82
CA LYS A 106 -2.89 -42.64 -9.33
C LYS A 106 -4.29 -42.79 -9.93
N MET A 107 -4.84 -41.71 -10.48
CA MET A 107 -6.12 -41.64 -11.19
C MET A 107 -5.97 -41.71 -12.72
N CYS A 108 -4.75 -41.97 -13.23
CA CYS A 108 -4.52 -42.22 -14.66
C CYS A 108 -4.52 -43.74 -14.93
N PRO A 109 -5.06 -44.21 -16.06
CA PRO A 109 -5.03 -45.62 -16.42
C PRO A 109 -3.59 -46.13 -16.56
N VAL A 110 -3.38 -47.41 -16.25
CA VAL A 110 -2.09 -48.08 -16.46
C VAL A 110 -1.89 -48.28 -17.96
N VAL A 111 -0.84 -47.65 -18.49
CA VAL A 111 -0.44 -47.86 -19.89
C VAL A 111 0.25 -49.22 -20.00
N ARG A 112 -0.50 -50.26 -20.38
CA ARG A 112 0.06 -51.57 -20.73
C ARG A 112 0.81 -51.41 -22.07
N LYS A 113 2.07 -51.86 -22.14
CA LYS A 113 3.02 -51.68 -23.26
C LYS A 113 2.53 -52.16 -24.64
N ASN A 114 1.36 -52.81 -24.74
CA ASN A 114 0.87 -53.47 -25.94
C ASN A 114 -0.26 -52.73 -26.66
N THR A 115 -0.60 -51.50 -26.27
CA THR A 115 -1.51 -50.67 -27.09
C THR A 115 -0.74 -50.13 -28.28
N ALA A 116 -1.23 -50.41 -29.49
CA ALA A 116 -0.64 -50.06 -30.78
C ALA A 116 -0.66 -48.55 -31.09
N TYR A 117 -0.29 -47.71 -30.12
CA TYR A 117 0.08 -46.32 -30.36
C TYR A 117 1.53 -46.28 -30.82
N THR A 118 1.66 -46.45 -32.14
CA THR A 118 2.70 -45.93 -33.04
C THR A 118 3.95 -45.37 -32.36
N LYS A 119 5.08 -46.04 -32.63
CA LYS A 119 6.48 -45.66 -32.33
C LYS A 119 6.91 -44.26 -32.81
N GLU A 120 6.03 -43.46 -33.40
CA GLU A 120 6.36 -42.19 -34.06
C GLU A 120 5.99 -40.94 -33.27
N GLN A 121 5.26 -41.04 -32.16
CA GLN A 121 4.99 -39.86 -31.32
C GLN A 121 5.22 -40.18 -29.84
N ASN A 122 6.40 -39.81 -29.34
CA ASN A 122 6.68 -39.72 -27.90
C ASN A 122 5.84 -38.58 -27.27
N ILE A 123 4.52 -38.67 -27.34
CA ILE A 123 3.62 -37.67 -26.75
C ILE A 123 3.66 -37.85 -25.24
N LYS A 124 4.24 -36.85 -24.60
CA LYS A 124 4.27 -36.66 -23.16
C LYS A 124 2.90 -36.12 -22.72
N LEU A 125 1.99 -36.99 -22.31
CA LEU A 125 0.65 -36.60 -21.85
C LEU A 125 0.70 -36.01 -20.45
N SER A 126 -0.03 -34.92 -20.18
CA SER A 126 -0.17 -34.37 -18.83
C SER A 126 -1.06 -35.27 -17.97
N VAL A 127 -0.67 -35.52 -16.71
CA VAL A 127 -1.56 -36.19 -15.72
C VAL A 127 -2.84 -35.40 -15.47
N PHE A 128 -2.84 -34.09 -15.75
CA PHE A 128 -4.00 -33.22 -15.61
C PHE A 128 -4.93 -33.25 -16.83
N ASP A 129 -4.51 -33.86 -17.94
CA ASP A 129 -5.34 -34.01 -19.13
C ASP A 129 -5.81 -35.47 -19.28
N HIS A 130 -5.01 -36.43 -18.76
CA HIS A 130 -5.20 -37.86 -18.96
C HIS A 130 -5.53 -38.64 -17.67
N SER A 131 -6.27 -38.03 -16.75
CA SER A 131 -6.81 -38.72 -15.56
C SER A 131 -8.32 -38.91 -15.67
N PHE A 132 -8.86 -39.89 -14.93
CA PHE A 132 -10.32 -40.01 -14.76
C PHE A 132 -10.96 -38.78 -14.09
N LEU A 133 -10.15 -37.89 -13.50
CA LEU A 133 -10.61 -36.62 -12.94
C LEU A 133 -10.92 -35.57 -14.01
N THR A 134 -10.29 -35.65 -15.19
CA THR A 134 -10.22 -34.55 -16.16
C THR A 134 -10.93 -34.84 -17.47
N GLY A 135 -11.78 -35.88 -17.49
CA GLY A 135 -12.66 -36.19 -18.60
C GLY A 135 -12.27 -37.41 -19.43
N LEU A 136 -11.39 -38.30 -18.93
CA LEU A 136 -11.30 -39.64 -19.52
C LEU A 136 -12.66 -40.33 -19.40
N PRO A 137 -13.15 -41.00 -20.47
CA PRO A 137 -14.36 -41.82 -20.37
C PRO A 137 -14.17 -42.90 -19.31
N TYR A 138 -15.18 -43.07 -18.45
CA TYR A 138 -15.26 -44.17 -17.51
C TYR A 138 -16.69 -44.71 -17.50
N SER A 139 -16.82 -45.96 -17.06
CA SER A 139 -18.12 -46.53 -16.73
C SER A 139 -18.52 -46.05 -15.35
N GLU A 140 -19.72 -45.47 -15.25
CA GLU A 140 -20.31 -45.18 -13.95
C GLU A 140 -20.50 -46.46 -13.14
N ASP A 141 -20.37 -46.34 -11.82
CA ASP A 141 -20.64 -47.45 -10.94
C ASP A 141 -22.13 -47.85 -11.01
N MET A 142 -22.38 -49.14 -11.21
CA MET A 142 -23.73 -49.70 -11.29
C MET A 142 -24.20 -50.30 -9.98
N PHE A 143 -23.30 -50.49 -9.00
CA PHE A 143 -23.58 -51.29 -7.82
C PHE A 143 -23.83 -50.47 -6.56
N GLY A 144 -23.49 -49.18 -6.54
CA GLY A 144 -23.61 -48.34 -5.35
C GLY A 144 -22.45 -48.59 -4.37
N LEU A 145 -21.96 -47.51 -3.76
CA LEU A 145 -20.79 -47.53 -2.89
C LEU A 145 -20.96 -48.46 -1.67
N GLU A 146 -22.19 -48.68 -1.21
CA GLU A 146 -22.55 -49.54 -0.09
C GLU A 146 -22.11 -50.99 -0.27
N ASN A 147 -22.00 -51.46 -1.52
CA ASN A 147 -21.62 -52.83 -1.86
C ASN A 147 -20.11 -53.07 -1.95
N TYR A 148 -19.30 -52.01 -1.78
CA TYR A 148 -17.84 -52.12 -1.80
C TYR A 148 -17.25 -52.38 -0.40
N PRO A 149 -16.03 -52.95 -0.32
CA PRO A 149 -15.30 -53.10 0.94
C PRO A 149 -15.07 -51.76 1.66
N GLU A 150 -14.93 -51.81 2.98
CA GLU A 150 -14.78 -50.60 3.81
C GLU A 150 -13.58 -49.73 3.39
N CYS A 151 -12.47 -50.36 2.97
CA CYS A 151 -11.29 -49.64 2.50
C CYS A 151 -11.56 -48.77 1.26
N VAL A 152 -12.45 -49.20 0.37
CA VAL A 152 -12.87 -48.47 -0.83
C VAL A 152 -13.80 -47.32 -0.44
N LYS A 153 -14.73 -47.55 0.49
CA LYS A 153 -15.61 -46.51 1.06
C LYS A 153 -14.78 -45.39 1.71
N ASP A 154 -13.80 -45.77 2.52
CA ASP A 154 -12.86 -44.86 3.17
C ASP A 154 -12.03 -44.05 2.17
N LEU A 155 -11.60 -44.69 1.07
CA LEU A 155 -10.88 -44.02 0.00
C LEU A 155 -11.75 -42.97 -0.69
N CYS A 156 -12.99 -43.32 -1.06
CA CYS A 156 -13.94 -42.39 -1.67
C CYS A 156 -14.23 -41.21 -0.75
N LEU A 157 -14.49 -41.44 0.54
CA LEU A 157 -14.69 -40.38 1.53
C LEU A 157 -13.46 -39.47 1.64
N SER A 158 -12.27 -40.05 1.74
CA SER A 158 -11.01 -39.30 1.85
C SER A 158 -10.74 -38.45 0.61
N ALA A 159 -11.10 -38.95 -0.56
CA ALA A 159 -10.96 -38.21 -1.80
C ALA A 159 -11.99 -37.10 -1.96
N ARG A 160 -13.27 -37.33 -1.63
CA ARG A 160 -14.29 -36.27 -1.56
C ARG A 160 -13.79 -35.12 -0.70
N ASN A 161 -13.28 -35.43 0.49
CA ASN A 161 -12.70 -34.43 1.39
C ASN A 161 -11.49 -33.70 0.78
N PHE A 162 -10.59 -34.44 0.14
CA PHE A 162 -9.44 -33.86 -0.55
C PHE A 162 -9.86 -32.87 -1.66
N PHE A 163 -10.78 -33.26 -2.55
CA PHE A 163 -11.24 -32.41 -3.65
C PHE A 163 -12.07 -31.23 -3.16
N LEU A 164 -12.90 -31.40 -2.13
CA LEU A 164 -13.60 -30.30 -1.48
C LEU A 164 -12.61 -29.23 -0.97
N LYS A 165 -11.54 -29.65 -0.28
CA LYS A 165 -10.51 -28.73 0.24
C LYS A 165 -9.68 -28.11 -0.88
N LEU A 166 -9.36 -28.88 -1.92
CA LEU A 166 -8.66 -28.39 -3.11
C LEU A 166 -9.48 -27.31 -3.84
N THR A 167 -10.78 -27.54 -4.02
CA THR A 167 -11.70 -26.54 -4.57
C THR A 167 -11.74 -25.29 -3.69
N GLY A 168 -11.87 -25.45 -2.36
CA GLY A 168 -11.90 -24.33 -1.42
C GLY A 168 -10.66 -23.43 -1.48
N ILE A 169 -9.45 -24.01 -1.50
CA ILE A 169 -8.22 -23.22 -1.59
C ILE A 169 -8.10 -22.51 -2.95
N MET A 170 -8.55 -23.16 -4.03
CA MET A 170 -8.48 -22.56 -5.37
C MET A 170 -9.48 -21.40 -5.55
N LEU A 171 -10.71 -21.57 -5.05
CA LEU A 171 -11.71 -20.51 -5.04
C LEU A 171 -11.24 -19.31 -4.22
N LEU A 172 -10.61 -19.53 -3.07
CA LEU A 172 -10.05 -18.45 -2.25
C LEU A 172 -8.93 -17.69 -2.98
N CYS A 173 -8.04 -18.40 -3.69
CA CYS A 173 -7.04 -17.74 -4.54
C CYS A 173 -7.70 -16.89 -5.64
N ARG A 174 -8.73 -17.42 -6.31
CA ARG A 174 -9.48 -16.69 -7.35
C ARG A 174 -10.14 -15.45 -6.77
N GLU A 175 -10.74 -15.54 -5.60
CA GLU A 175 -11.37 -14.41 -4.90
C GLU A 175 -10.36 -13.30 -4.60
N ILE A 176 -9.16 -13.64 -4.11
CA ILE A 176 -8.10 -12.65 -3.83
C ILE A 176 -7.70 -11.90 -5.10
N ILE A 177 -7.47 -12.63 -6.20
CA ILE A 177 -7.09 -12.06 -7.50
C ILE A 177 -8.20 -11.19 -8.08
N GLN A 178 -9.45 -11.65 -8.00
CA GLN A 178 -10.60 -10.89 -8.48
C GLN A 178 -10.81 -9.60 -7.68
N LYS A 179 -10.67 -9.65 -6.35
CA LYS A 179 -10.71 -8.46 -5.49
C LYS A 179 -9.59 -7.47 -5.82
N GLU A 180 -8.36 -7.95 -6.05
CA GLU A 180 -7.25 -7.08 -6.47
C GLU A 180 -7.56 -6.39 -7.81
N ARG A 181 -8.02 -7.16 -8.81
CA ARG A 181 -8.44 -6.61 -10.12
C ARG A 181 -9.56 -5.59 -9.98
N TYR A 182 -10.56 -5.89 -9.15
CA TYR A 182 -11.66 -4.99 -8.86
C TYR A 182 -11.17 -3.67 -8.25
N ILE A 183 -10.30 -3.70 -7.24
CA ILE A 183 -9.77 -2.48 -6.61
C ILE A 183 -9.08 -1.59 -7.65
N ARG A 184 -8.27 -2.18 -8.55
CA ARG A 184 -7.56 -1.44 -9.61
C ARG A 184 -8.49 -0.73 -10.59
N THR A 185 -9.68 -1.27 -10.84
CA THR A 185 -10.68 -0.66 -11.73
C THR A 185 -11.66 0.27 -11.00
N HIS A 186 -11.53 0.44 -9.66
CA HIS A 186 -12.39 1.29 -8.84
C HIS A 186 -11.56 2.38 -8.15
N PRO A 187 -11.34 3.53 -8.81
CA PRO A 187 -10.40 4.55 -8.38
C PRO A 187 -10.64 5.09 -6.96
N ASP A 188 -11.88 5.26 -6.55
CA ASP A 188 -12.22 5.77 -5.21
C ASP A 188 -11.83 4.79 -4.11
N LEU A 189 -12.08 3.49 -4.33
CA LEU A 189 -11.70 2.44 -3.40
C LEU A 189 -10.18 2.30 -3.31
N CYS A 190 -9.49 2.31 -4.45
CA CYS A 190 -8.03 2.25 -4.47
C CYS A 190 -7.40 3.46 -3.78
N ASN A 191 -7.94 4.67 -4.00
CA ASN A 191 -7.47 5.88 -3.32
C ASN A 191 -7.72 5.80 -1.82
N LYS A 192 -8.88 5.30 -1.36
CA LYS A 192 -9.14 5.10 0.07
C LYS A 192 -8.08 4.20 0.72
N ILE A 193 -7.80 3.04 0.11
CA ILE A 193 -6.76 2.11 0.60
C ILE A 193 -5.38 2.80 0.63
N TYR A 194 -5.03 3.52 -0.44
CA TYR A 194 -3.80 4.29 -0.51
C TYR A 194 -3.68 5.30 0.64
N GLN A 195 -4.71 6.11 0.89
CA GLN A 195 -4.69 7.13 1.94
C GLN A 195 -4.58 6.53 3.34
N GLU A 196 -5.33 5.47 3.63
CA GLU A 196 -5.26 4.77 4.92
C GLU A 196 -3.85 4.24 5.18
N ASN A 197 -3.25 3.57 4.19
CA ASN A 197 -1.88 3.04 4.28
C ASN A 197 -0.84 4.16 4.37
N TYR A 198 -1.01 5.24 3.59
CA TYR A 198 -0.13 6.41 3.62
C TYR A 198 -0.10 7.03 5.01
N GLN A 199 -1.27 7.27 5.61
CA GLN A 199 -1.38 7.87 6.94
C GLN A 199 -0.76 6.99 8.02
N GLU A 200 -0.99 5.68 7.96
CA GLU A 200 -0.38 4.73 8.90
C GLU A 200 1.15 4.75 8.82
N VAL A 201 1.68 4.72 7.60
CA VAL A 201 3.13 4.75 7.35
C VAL A 201 3.74 6.08 7.78
N ALA A 202 3.09 7.20 7.48
CA ALA A 202 3.53 8.53 7.89
C ALA A 202 3.57 8.66 9.41
N LYS A 203 2.55 8.13 10.12
CA LYS A 203 2.50 8.09 11.57
C LYS A 203 3.62 7.24 12.16
N LYS A 204 3.84 6.03 11.64
CA LYS A 204 4.93 5.14 12.10
C LYS A 204 6.32 5.70 11.81
N SER A 205 6.47 6.48 10.75
CA SER A 205 7.75 7.05 10.32
C SER A 205 7.98 8.48 10.82
N HIS A 206 7.20 8.96 11.80
CA HIS A 206 7.21 10.34 12.26
C HIS A 206 8.60 10.84 12.68
N ASP A 207 9.31 10.06 13.51
CA ASP A 207 10.63 10.45 14.01
C ASP A 207 11.67 10.50 12.89
N THR A 208 11.60 9.55 11.95
CA THR A 208 12.45 9.53 10.75
C THR A 208 12.19 10.76 9.88
N ILE A 209 10.91 11.11 9.65
CA ILE A 209 10.54 12.32 8.89
C ILE A 209 11.11 13.57 9.56
N ASN A 210 11.00 13.69 10.88
CA ASN A 210 11.52 14.84 11.63
C ASN A 210 13.04 14.94 11.56
N ALA A 211 13.75 13.81 11.65
CA ALA A 211 15.21 13.76 11.51
C ALA A 211 15.68 14.20 10.12
N PHE A 212 15.02 13.76 9.05
CA PHE A 212 15.37 14.21 7.69
C PHE A 212 15.05 15.69 7.45
N LYS A 213 13.98 16.22 8.08
CA LYS A 213 13.67 17.66 8.03
C LYS A 213 14.75 18.51 8.68
N SER A 214 15.24 18.11 9.86
CA SER A 214 16.25 18.88 10.59
C SER A 214 17.62 18.89 9.91
N LEU A 215 17.96 17.84 9.17
CA LEU A 215 19.21 17.73 8.41
C LEU A 215 19.21 18.54 7.10
N GLY A 216 18.10 19.17 6.70
CA GLY A 216 18.03 19.97 5.49
C GLY A 216 18.26 19.18 4.19
N THR A 217 18.15 17.86 4.23
CA THR A 217 18.56 17.00 3.12
C THR A 217 17.68 17.22 1.89
N THR A 218 18.33 17.37 0.74
CA THR A 218 17.70 17.27 -0.59
C THR A 218 17.54 15.80 -0.90
N LEU A 219 16.30 15.31 -0.84
CA LEU A 219 16.01 13.90 -1.03
C LEU A 219 15.80 13.63 -2.53
N PRO A 220 16.44 12.60 -3.09
CA PRO A 220 16.27 12.27 -4.49
C PRO A 220 14.81 11.86 -4.75
N ILE A 221 14.26 12.34 -5.87
CA ILE A 221 12.95 11.91 -6.35
C ILE A 221 13.04 10.43 -6.71
N ASP A 222 12.42 9.57 -5.90
CA ASP A 222 12.40 8.13 -6.16
C ASP A 222 11.50 7.76 -7.37
N ALA A 223 11.67 6.55 -7.87
CA ALA A 223 10.92 6.06 -9.02
C ALA A 223 9.40 5.97 -8.78
N MET A 224 8.96 5.86 -7.52
CA MET A 224 7.54 5.87 -7.17
C MET A 224 6.97 7.29 -7.27
N SER A 225 7.67 8.28 -6.75
CA SER A 225 7.32 9.70 -6.83
C SER A 225 7.16 10.15 -8.29
N LYS A 226 8.08 9.75 -9.18
CA LYS A 226 7.95 10.02 -10.64
C LYS A 226 6.71 9.38 -11.27
N ARG A 227 6.29 8.21 -10.80
CA ARG A 227 5.11 7.50 -11.32
C ARG A 227 3.81 8.11 -10.79
N ILE A 228 3.76 8.47 -9.51
CA ILE A 228 2.59 9.05 -8.86
C ILE A 228 2.36 10.51 -9.28
N HIS A 229 3.43 11.29 -9.40
CA HIS A 229 3.38 12.72 -9.75
C HIS A 229 3.71 13.01 -11.23
N GLY A 230 3.69 11.99 -12.09
CA GLY A 230 3.91 12.14 -13.53
C GLY A 230 2.74 12.83 -14.26
N PRO A 231 2.75 12.88 -15.61
CA PRO A 231 1.74 13.61 -16.39
C PRO A 231 0.34 12.94 -16.45
N LYS A 232 0.15 11.78 -15.80
CA LYS A 232 -1.15 11.10 -15.70
C LYS A 232 -1.97 11.69 -14.54
N SER A 233 -3.29 11.51 -14.54
CA SER A 233 -4.09 11.86 -13.37
C SER A 233 -3.59 11.10 -12.13
N LEU A 234 -3.47 11.79 -11.00
CA LEU A 234 -2.99 11.21 -9.73
C LEU A 234 -3.76 9.94 -9.36
N GLN A 235 -5.07 9.96 -9.58
CA GLN A 235 -5.95 8.82 -9.29
C GLN A 235 -5.64 7.61 -10.17
N GLN A 236 -5.37 7.82 -11.47
CA GLN A 236 -4.93 6.74 -12.36
C GLN A 236 -3.55 6.22 -11.97
N ALA A 237 -2.64 7.11 -11.57
CA ALA A 237 -1.31 6.71 -11.13
C ALA A 237 -1.36 5.87 -9.84
N ILE A 238 -2.24 6.20 -8.90
CA ILE A 238 -2.49 5.40 -7.68
C ILE A 238 -3.01 4.01 -8.04
N CYS A 239 -3.95 3.88 -8.97
CA CYS A 239 -4.45 2.57 -9.42
C CYS A 239 -3.38 1.75 -10.14
N ASP A 240 -2.63 2.38 -11.06
CA ASP A 240 -1.54 1.75 -11.81
C ASP A 240 -0.45 1.20 -10.85
N CYS A 241 -0.28 1.83 -9.69
CA CYS A 241 0.74 1.51 -8.70
C CYS A 241 0.28 0.58 -7.57
N PHE A 242 -1.00 0.21 -7.49
CA PHE A 242 -1.53 -0.69 -6.46
C PHE A 242 -0.82 -2.06 -6.50
N HIS A 243 -0.23 -2.49 -5.38
CA HIS A 243 0.62 -3.68 -5.29
C HIS A 243 1.80 -3.74 -6.28
N VAL A 244 2.28 -2.60 -6.79
CA VAL A 244 3.49 -2.57 -7.65
C VAL A 244 4.76 -2.50 -6.83
N PHE A 245 4.67 -1.94 -5.63
CA PHE A 245 5.81 -1.63 -4.80
C PHE A 245 5.79 -2.44 -3.50
N ASN A 246 7.00 -2.69 -3.00
CA ASN A 246 7.16 -3.36 -1.72
C ASN A 246 6.97 -2.36 -0.56
N PRO A 247 6.75 -2.85 0.68
CA PRO A 247 6.48 -1.99 1.82
C PRO A 247 7.60 -0.98 2.11
N SER A 248 8.87 -1.37 1.91
CA SER A 248 10.02 -0.48 2.12
C SER A 248 10.09 0.65 1.10
N GLN A 249 9.80 0.35 -0.17
CA GLN A 249 9.72 1.35 -1.25
C GLN A 249 8.59 2.35 -0.97
N PHE A 250 7.42 1.86 -0.55
CA PHE A 250 6.30 2.72 -0.19
C PHE A 250 6.58 3.57 1.05
N GLN A 251 7.25 3.01 2.05
CA GLN A 251 7.67 3.76 3.22
C GLN A 251 8.62 4.91 2.87
N LEU A 252 9.64 4.66 2.06
CA LEU A 252 10.56 5.70 1.60
C LEU A 252 9.83 6.81 0.83
N PHE A 253 8.93 6.43 -0.09
CA PHE A 253 8.11 7.40 -0.81
C PHE A 253 7.26 8.25 0.14
N VAL A 254 6.54 7.65 1.09
CA VAL A 254 5.69 8.39 2.03
C VAL A 254 6.52 9.38 2.86
N ILE A 255 7.72 8.99 3.29
CA ILE A 255 8.64 9.88 4.00
C ILE A 255 9.02 11.07 3.11
N PHE A 256 9.44 10.82 1.88
CA PHE A 256 9.90 11.86 0.96
C PHE A 256 8.77 12.78 0.51
N ASP A 257 7.62 12.23 0.13
CA ASP A 257 6.42 12.96 -0.28
C ASP A 257 5.88 13.82 0.87
N THR A 258 5.90 13.34 2.12
CA THR A 258 5.50 14.13 3.29
C THR A 258 6.44 15.32 3.53
N ILE A 259 7.75 15.12 3.36
CA ILE A 259 8.74 16.18 3.49
C ILE A 259 8.57 17.20 2.36
N GLU A 260 8.41 16.73 1.12
CA GLU A 260 8.25 17.57 -0.07
C GLU A 260 6.94 18.37 -0.02
N LYS A 261 5.81 17.76 0.37
CA LYS A 261 4.54 18.47 0.60
C LYS A 261 4.70 19.54 1.68
N GLY A 262 5.45 19.26 2.75
CA GLY A 262 5.82 20.25 3.76
C GLY A 262 6.64 21.41 3.19
N LYS A 263 7.64 21.13 2.34
CA LYS A 263 8.46 22.14 1.65
C LYS A 263 7.65 22.97 0.65
N LYS A 264 6.79 22.32 -0.16
CA LYS A 264 5.90 22.94 -1.17
C LYS A 264 4.83 23.83 -0.54
N ALA A 265 4.43 23.56 0.71
CA ALA A 265 3.62 24.51 1.47
C ALA A 265 4.35 25.83 1.79
N GLY A 266 5.66 25.93 1.50
CA GLY A 266 6.47 27.15 1.62
C GLY A 266 6.81 27.50 3.07
N LEU A 267 6.79 26.49 3.96
CA LEU A 267 6.98 26.68 5.39
C LEU A 267 8.35 26.24 5.88
N THR A 268 8.94 27.02 6.78
CA THR A 268 10.11 26.62 7.57
C THR A 268 9.72 25.61 8.66
N CYS A 269 10.71 24.97 9.27
CA CYS A 269 10.47 24.05 10.39
C CYS A 269 9.83 24.78 11.58
N GLU A 270 10.29 26.01 11.87
CA GLU A 270 9.76 26.88 12.92
C GLU A 270 8.31 27.29 12.64
N GLU A 271 8.00 27.69 11.40
CA GLU A 271 6.64 28.05 10.97
C GLU A 271 5.67 26.87 11.11
N SER A 272 6.12 25.65 10.80
CA SER A 272 5.32 24.43 10.95
C SER A 272 5.00 24.10 12.42
N ILE A 273 5.86 24.52 13.37
CA ILE A 273 5.63 24.35 14.82
C ILE A 273 4.70 25.44 15.35
N LEU A 274 4.87 26.68 14.88
CA LEU A 274 4.08 27.83 15.30
C LEU A 274 2.64 27.72 14.79
N TRP A 275 2.45 27.40 13.50
CA TRP A 275 1.15 27.32 12.83
C TRP A 275 0.95 25.99 12.08
N PRO A 276 0.78 24.86 12.78
CA PRO A 276 0.69 23.53 12.16
C PRO A 276 -0.50 23.37 11.21
N ASN A 277 -1.59 24.11 11.45
CA ASN A 277 -2.86 23.99 10.70
C ASN A 277 -3.24 25.27 9.94
N ASN A 278 -2.38 26.31 9.92
CA ASN A 278 -2.70 27.58 9.28
C ASN A 278 -1.51 28.12 8.48
N HIS A 279 -1.29 27.51 7.32
CA HIS A 279 -0.14 27.79 6.46
C HIS A 279 -0.18 29.19 5.82
N ASP A 280 -1.38 29.72 5.55
CA ASP A 280 -1.53 31.06 4.98
C ASP A 280 -1.19 32.15 6.01
N LEU A 281 -1.64 31.98 7.26
CA LEU A 281 -1.25 32.88 8.35
C LEU A 281 0.26 32.86 8.57
N ALA A 282 0.91 31.69 8.54
CA ALA A 282 2.36 31.60 8.68
C ALA A 282 3.11 32.42 7.61
N LYS A 283 2.65 32.36 6.35
CA LYS A 283 3.22 33.15 5.25
C LYS A 283 2.98 34.64 5.43
N GLN A 284 1.77 35.04 5.86
CA GLN A 284 1.45 36.45 6.11
C GLN A 284 2.32 36.99 7.26
N VAL A 285 2.50 36.22 8.32
CA VAL A 285 3.37 36.59 9.44
C VAL A 285 4.82 36.72 9.01
N ARG A 286 5.36 35.77 8.25
CA ARG A 286 6.72 35.91 7.68
C ARG A 286 6.85 37.20 6.87
N LEU A 287 5.89 37.48 5.98
CA LEU A 287 5.91 38.67 5.14
C LEU A 287 5.90 39.97 5.96
N VAL A 288 5.05 40.04 7.00
CA VAL A 288 4.98 41.19 7.92
C VAL A 288 6.31 41.36 8.66
N ILE A 289 6.95 40.27 9.10
CA ILE A 289 8.27 40.33 9.76
C ILE A 289 9.36 40.77 8.76
N GLU A 290 9.36 40.29 7.52
CA GLU A 290 10.34 40.70 6.51
C GLU A 290 10.24 42.19 6.15
N HIS A 291 9.03 42.75 6.15
CA HIS A 291 8.75 44.15 5.79
C HIS A 291 8.46 45.02 7.02
N PHE A 292 8.91 44.59 8.19
CA PHE A 292 8.58 45.23 9.46
C PHE A 292 9.07 46.68 9.57
N ASP A 293 10.08 47.04 8.76
CA ASP A 293 10.64 48.39 8.68
C ASP A 293 9.64 49.42 8.13
N GLU A 294 8.61 48.98 7.40
CA GLU A 294 7.56 49.83 6.83
C GLU A 294 6.56 50.35 7.88
N LEU A 295 6.55 49.76 9.09
CA LEU A 295 5.59 50.10 10.14
C LEU A 295 5.98 51.35 10.96
N ASP A 296 7.19 51.87 10.77
CA ASP A 296 7.79 53.03 11.45
C ASP A 296 7.59 53.02 12.99
N ILE A 297 8.30 52.11 13.64
CA ILE A 297 8.04 51.69 15.03
C ILE A 297 9.24 51.93 15.96
N GLU A 298 10.02 52.98 15.66
CA GLU A 298 11.28 53.28 16.33
C GLU A 298 11.11 53.33 17.85
N GLY A 299 11.77 52.39 18.54
CA GLY A 299 11.91 52.40 19.99
C GLY A 299 13.16 53.15 20.43
N ARG A 300 13.69 52.76 21.58
CA ARG A 300 14.84 53.41 22.20
C ARG A 300 16.07 53.32 21.29
N TYR A 301 16.75 54.45 21.09
CA TYR A 301 18.00 54.50 20.35
C TYR A 301 19.16 53.85 21.11
N ASN A 302 19.92 52.98 20.46
CA ASN A 302 21.13 52.38 20.98
C ASN A 302 22.37 53.07 20.38
N LYS A 303 22.99 53.96 21.17
CA LYS A 303 24.18 54.72 20.76
C LYS A 303 25.37 53.83 20.36
N LYS A 304 25.53 52.63 20.96
CA LYS A 304 26.68 51.75 20.68
C LYS A 304 26.57 51.06 19.32
N LEU A 305 25.35 50.74 18.89
CA LEU A 305 25.10 49.98 17.66
C LEU A 305 24.52 50.86 16.53
N ASN A 306 24.37 52.17 16.77
CA ASN A 306 23.83 53.15 15.83
C ASN A 306 22.48 52.73 15.23
N LYS A 307 21.60 52.12 16.05
CA LYS A 307 20.30 51.56 15.64
C LYS A 307 19.23 51.75 16.72
N HIS A 308 17.97 51.86 16.31
CA HIS A 308 16.82 51.84 17.22
C HIS A 308 16.41 50.40 17.58
N HIS A 309 15.99 50.19 18.83
CA HIS A 309 15.31 48.94 19.22
C HIS A 309 13.87 48.90 18.73
N ILE A 310 13.37 47.72 18.39
CA ILE A 310 11.94 47.51 18.20
C ILE A 310 11.23 47.65 19.55
N LYS A 311 10.13 48.41 19.61
CA LYS A 311 9.30 48.48 20.82
C LYS A 311 8.72 47.11 21.13
N ALA A 312 8.96 46.58 22.33
CA ALA A 312 8.46 45.27 22.75
C ALA A 312 6.93 45.15 22.62
N LYS A 313 6.17 46.23 22.85
CA LYS A 313 4.71 46.26 22.66
C LYS A 313 4.29 45.91 21.24
N VAL A 314 5.06 46.31 20.22
CA VAL A 314 4.73 46.04 18.81
C VAL A 314 4.95 44.57 18.48
N ILE A 315 6.02 43.95 19.01
CA ILE A 315 6.25 42.50 18.87
C ILE A 315 5.08 41.72 19.48
N VAL A 316 4.57 42.18 20.63
CA VAL A 316 3.38 41.58 21.26
C VAL A 316 2.13 41.75 20.39
N MET A 317 1.91 42.91 19.78
CA MET A 317 0.79 43.10 18.83
C MET A 317 0.88 42.15 17.63
N VAL A 318 2.08 41.88 17.10
CA VAL A 318 2.28 40.85 16.06
C VAL A 318 1.92 39.47 16.59
N MET A 319 2.35 39.13 17.82
CA MET A 319 2.04 37.85 18.45
C MET A 319 0.53 37.66 18.67
N GLU A 320 -0.17 38.71 19.07
CA GLU A 320 -1.62 38.67 19.24
C GLU A 320 -2.32 38.49 17.90
N TRP A 321 -1.96 39.29 16.90
CA TRP A 321 -2.49 39.15 15.54
C TRP A 321 -2.22 37.78 14.93
N ALA A 322 -1.06 37.19 15.24
CA ALA A 322 -0.67 35.86 14.78
C ALA A 322 -1.25 34.70 15.62
N GLY A 323 -2.09 34.98 16.62
CA GLY A 323 -2.71 33.98 17.49
C GLY A 323 -1.73 33.23 18.41
N ILE A 324 -0.61 33.85 18.77
CA ILE A 324 0.45 33.25 19.59
C ILE A 324 0.26 33.51 21.08
N ILE A 325 -0.36 34.63 21.47
CA ILE A 325 -0.58 34.97 22.88
C ILE A 325 -1.49 33.91 23.54
N GLY A 326 -1.04 33.34 24.66
CA GLY A 326 -1.79 32.32 25.39
C GLY A 326 -1.64 30.89 24.84
N SER A 327 -0.91 30.70 23.74
CA SER A 327 -0.68 29.38 23.12
C SER A 327 0.46 28.56 23.77
N GLY A 328 1.24 29.16 24.67
CA GLY A 328 2.46 28.56 25.23
C GLY A 328 3.65 28.55 24.25
N LYS A 329 3.51 29.14 23.06
CA LYS A 329 4.55 29.19 22.01
C LYS A 329 5.29 30.53 21.94
N GLU A 330 5.07 31.43 22.89
CA GLU A 330 5.60 32.79 22.89
C GLU A 330 7.14 32.84 22.75
N ALA A 331 7.84 32.01 23.52
CA ALA A 331 9.30 31.93 23.47
C ALA A 331 9.81 31.48 22.10
N LYS A 332 9.12 30.52 21.47
CA LYS A 332 9.47 30.01 20.14
C LYS A 332 9.22 31.07 19.07
N PHE A 333 8.13 31.82 19.19
CA PHE A 333 7.83 32.92 18.28
C PHE A 333 8.90 34.02 18.36
N ILE A 334 9.34 34.42 19.55
CA ILE A 334 10.36 35.46 19.70
C ILE A 334 11.68 35.02 19.03
N LYS A 335 12.08 33.76 19.21
CA LYS A 335 13.25 33.20 18.52
C LYS A 335 13.06 33.19 17.00
N TYR A 336 11.87 32.79 16.53
CA TYR A 336 11.52 32.85 15.11
C TYR A 336 11.60 34.29 14.57
N PHE A 337 11.02 35.26 15.27
CA PHE A 337 11.08 36.68 14.89
C PHE A 337 12.52 37.19 14.78
N GLN A 338 13.37 36.86 15.75
CA GLN A 338 14.80 37.21 15.73
C GLN A 338 15.55 36.62 14.53
N ASN A 339 15.19 35.39 14.15
CA ASN A 339 15.82 34.69 13.03
C ASN A 339 15.31 35.17 11.67
N THR A 340 14.05 35.62 11.60
CA THR A 340 13.39 36.01 10.34
C THR A 340 13.57 37.51 10.04
N TYR A 341 13.67 38.35 11.07
CA TYR A 341 13.85 39.79 10.89
C TYR A 341 15.31 40.17 10.65
N HIS A 342 15.58 40.79 9.51
CA HIS A 342 16.92 41.26 9.11
C HIS A 342 16.96 42.76 8.77
N GLY A 343 15.97 43.53 9.23
CA GLY A 343 15.82 44.94 8.92
C GLY A 343 16.74 45.88 9.73
N LYS A 344 16.39 47.17 9.72
CA LYS A 344 17.21 48.25 10.29
C LYS A 344 17.21 48.32 11.83
N TYR A 345 16.22 47.74 12.51
CA TYR A 345 16.07 47.80 13.96
C TYR A 345 16.80 46.68 14.72
N LEU A 346 16.98 46.86 16.02
CA LEU A 346 17.47 45.81 16.92
C LEU A 346 16.28 45.07 17.56
N VAL A 347 16.29 43.75 17.47
CA VAL A 347 15.29 42.91 18.14
C VAL A 347 15.68 42.73 19.61
N PRO A 348 14.73 42.83 20.57
CA PRO A 348 15.02 42.59 21.98
C PRO A 348 15.64 41.21 22.25
N ALA A 349 16.64 41.17 23.13
CA ALA A 349 17.26 39.91 23.56
C ALA A 349 16.37 39.22 24.61
N GLY A 350 15.77 38.09 24.23
CA GLY A 350 14.99 37.23 25.11
C GLY A 350 13.54 37.68 25.33
N ASN A 351 12.84 36.98 26.23
CA ASN A 351 11.37 37.05 26.32
C ASN A 351 10.85 38.05 27.36
N SER A 352 11.72 38.58 28.24
CA SER A 352 11.32 39.36 29.41
C SER A 352 10.62 40.68 29.03
N GLY A 353 11.08 41.35 27.97
CA GLY A 353 10.49 42.60 27.50
C GLY A 353 9.09 42.41 26.88
N SER A 354 8.89 41.33 26.13
CA SER A 354 7.59 41.00 25.52
C SER A 354 6.57 40.53 26.57
N ASN A 355 7.00 39.72 27.56
CA ASN A 355 6.13 39.31 28.67
C ASN A 355 5.65 40.49 29.51
N GLY A 356 6.53 41.46 29.80
CA GLY A 356 6.17 42.68 30.53
C GLY A 356 5.33 43.69 29.72
N SER A 357 5.01 43.39 28.45
CA SER A 357 4.29 44.29 27.54
C SER A 357 2.95 43.71 27.05
N LYS A 358 2.54 42.51 27.52
CA LYS A 358 1.31 41.81 27.08
C LYS A 358 0.03 42.64 27.21
N ASN A 359 -0.04 43.54 28.20
CA ASN A 359 -1.21 44.38 28.48
C ASN A 359 -0.90 45.88 28.39
N LYS A 360 0.09 46.28 27.57
CA LYS A 360 0.60 47.66 27.51
C LYS A 360 0.28 48.38 26.20
N PHE A 361 -0.86 48.06 25.61
CA PHE A 361 -1.43 48.78 24.49
C PHE A 361 -2.94 48.79 24.56
N THR A 362 -3.57 49.82 23.99
CA THR A 362 -5.03 49.94 23.93
C THR A 362 -5.60 49.23 22.71
N GLU A 363 -6.91 48.99 22.71
CA GLU A 363 -7.61 48.43 21.55
C GLU A 363 -7.45 49.32 20.31
N GLU A 364 -7.44 50.64 20.47
CA GLU A 364 -7.20 51.59 19.38
C GLU A 364 -5.78 51.47 18.82
N GLU A 365 -4.77 51.34 19.68
CA GLU A 365 -3.38 51.15 19.25
C GLU A 365 -3.22 49.82 18.47
N TYR A 366 -3.89 48.76 18.93
CA TYR A 366 -3.89 47.48 18.22
C TYR A 366 -4.61 47.57 16.87
N ALA A 367 -5.79 48.20 16.82
CA ALA A 367 -6.52 48.40 15.57
C ALA A 367 -5.70 49.20 14.54
N GLN A 368 -5.04 50.28 14.98
CA GLN A 368 -4.13 51.06 14.14
C GLN A 368 -2.95 50.23 13.63
N PHE A 369 -2.37 49.37 14.47
CA PHE A 369 -1.32 48.44 14.06
C PHE A 369 -1.84 47.47 12.98
N VAL A 370 -3.03 46.89 13.18
CA VAL A 370 -3.65 45.97 12.21
C VAL A 370 -3.93 46.69 10.87
N GLU A 371 -4.38 47.95 10.88
CA GLU A 371 -4.53 48.73 9.65
C GLU A 371 -3.20 48.95 8.92
N LYS A 372 -2.10 49.17 9.65
CA LYS A 372 -0.77 49.37 9.04
C LYS A 372 -0.18 48.11 8.40
N ILE A 373 -0.51 46.92 8.90
CA ILE A 373 -0.02 45.65 8.30
C ILE A 373 -0.83 45.23 7.06
N LYS A 374 -2.09 45.69 6.93
CA LYS A 374 -2.95 45.32 5.77
C LYS A 374 -2.34 45.67 4.42
N PRO A 375 -1.77 46.87 4.18
CA PRO A 375 -1.07 47.19 2.94
C PRO A 375 0.10 46.25 2.63
N ILE A 376 0.87 45.85 3.66
CA ILE A 376 2.01 44.92 3.51
C ILE A 376 1.52 43.56 2.99
N ILE A 377 0.40 43.08 3.53
CA ILE A 377 -0.21 41.81 3.13
C ILE A 377 -0.82 41.92 1.72
N ASN A 378 -1.38 43.08 1.36
CA ASN A 378 -2.08 43.29 0.08
C ASN A 378 -1.15 43.65 -1.09
N SER A 379 0.02 44.28 -0.86
CA SER A 379 0.94 44.77 -1.92
C SER A 379 1.52 43.66 -2.81
N LYS A 380 1.47 42.39 -2.37
CA LYS A 380 1.88 41.23 -3.16
C LYS A 380 0.74 40.46 -3.84
N LYS A 381 -0.54 40.77 -3.58
CA LYS A 381 -1.63 40.27 -4.45
C LYS A 381 -1.55 40.92 -5.85
N GLU A 382 -1.12 42.18 -5.93
CA GLU A 382 -1.03 42.92 -7.20
C GLU A 382 0.23 42.57 -8.02
N LYS A 383 1.38 42.30 -7.37
CA LYS A 383 2.61 41.89 -8.09
C LYS A 383 2.53 40.49 -8.71
N ALA A 384 1.62 39.61 -8.27
CA ALA A 384 1.38 38.31 -8.89
C ALA A 384 0.56 38.40 -10.20
N VAL A 385 -0.15 39.51 -10.43
CA VAL A 385 -0.96 39.75 -11.64
C VAL A 385 -0.14 40.43 -12.74
N ALA A 386 0.95 41.13 -12.37
CA ALA A 386 1.77 41.92 -13.29
C ALA A 386 3.02 41.17 -13.83
N ILE A 387 2.92 39.87 -14.12
CA ILE A 387 3.91 39.20 -14.98
C ILE A 387 3.38 39.31 -16.41
N PRO A 388 3.99 40.14 -17.29
CA PRO A 388 3.58 40.18 -18.69
C PRO A 388 3.93 38.83 -19.31
N ILE A 389 2.91 38.16 -19.87
CA ILE A 389 3.08 36.99 -20.71
C ILE A 389 3.84 37.45 -21.95
N HIS A 390 5.16 37.30 -21.96
CA HIS A 390 5.91 37.33 -23.21
C HIS A 390 5.57 36.07 -24.00
N VAL A 391 4.55 36.21 -24.86
CA VAL A 391 4.35 35.31 -25.99
C VAL A 391 5.54 35.52 -26.91
N THR A 392 6.40 34.52 -27.01
CA THR A 392 7.36 34.43 -28.12
C THR A 392 6.82 33.37 -29.07
N ALA A 393 6.76 33.79 -30.34
CA ALA A 393 6.12 33.13 -31.48
C ALA A 393 6.82 31.84 -31.90
#